data_AF-A0A150NZ96-F1
#
_entry.id   AF-A0A150NZ96-F1
#
_cell.length_a   1.000
_cell.length_b   1.000
_cell.length_c   1.000
_cell.angle_alpha   90.00
_cell.angle_beta   90.00
_cell.angle_gamma   90.00
#
_symmetry.space_group_name_H-M   'P 1'
#
loop_
_entity.id
_entity.type
_entity.pdbx_description
1 polymer ?
#
loop_
_entity_poly.entity_id
_entity_poly.type
_entity_poly.pdbx_seq_one_letter_code
_entity_poly.pdbx_strand_id
1 'polypeptide(L)'
;MTSPLTPQDRSAFYGAAVLGLRALDARETTPRRFGADAEARWTQFAGALGAGDRIDILLRDAAGTWGAAFSPSECFGFFGVADDEPFGPDWGGIDDHAAKRLLAEPDAPATLEHIAYGLGVKAAGVPVPPITPSTKLVVAGATAIVSVAKVFAENRALSWTDQVVVVADKAAWRQLAGLAAVLLGARGRTVLVRPSEGADSALRAAGFAHLDAAVVSPDAEPEAAELARKVGGR
;
A
#
# COMPACT_ATOMS: atom_id res chain seq x y z
N MET A 1 15.65 1.67 -15.99
CA MET A 1 16.17 0.37 -15.52
C MET A 1 15.83 0.26 -14.05
N THR A 2 14.92 -0.62 -13.67
CA THR A 2 14.59 -0.88 -12.26
C THR A 2 15.79 -1.53 -11.59
N SER A 3 16.24 -1.00 -10.45
CA SER A 3 17.26 -1.64 -9.63
C SER A 3 16.85 -3.09 -9.29
N PRO A 4 17.80 -4.03 -9.21
CA PRO A 4 17.48 -5.42 -8.88
C PRO A 4 16.84 -5.49 -7.49
N LEU A 5 15.72 -6.21 -7.39
CA LEU A 5 14.99 -6.42 -6.15
C LEU A 5 15.89 -7.08 -5.09
N THR A 6 16.06 -6.45 -3.93
CA THR A 6 16.90 -6.99 -2.87
C THR A 6 16.12 -7.89 -1.90
N PRO A 7 16.78 -8.81 -1.17
CA PRO A 7 16.15 -9.54 -0.06
C PRO A 7 15.58 -8.62 1.04
N GLN A 8 16.18 -7.43 1.21
CA GLN A 8 15.72 -6.43 2.17
C GLN A 8 14.40 -5.80 1.72
N ASP A 9 14.26 -5.49 0.42
CA ASP A 9 13.02 -4.94 -0.14
C ASP A 9 11.86 -5.93 0.02
N ARG A 10 12.12 -7.23 -0.21
CA ARG A 10 11.13 -8.28 0.01
C ARG A 10 10.73 -8.38 1.47
N SER A 11 11.71 -8.44 2.38
CA SER A 11 11.44 -8.49 3.82
C SER A 11 10.60 -7.30 4.30
N ALA A 12 10.92 -6.09 3.83
CA ALA A 12 10.17 -4.88 4.15
C ALA A 12 8.73 -4.95 3.59
N PHE A 13 8.58 -5.41 2.35
CA PHE A 13 7.28 -5.62 1.73
C PHE A 13 6.41 -6.58 2.53
N TYR A 14 6.92 -7.77 2.86
CA TYR A 14 6.17 -8.77 3.63
C TYR A 14 5.80 -8.28 5.03
N GLY A 15 6.73 -7.59 5.72
CA GLY A 15 6.45 -7.02 7.04
C GLY A 15 5.28 -6.03 7.00
N ALA A 16 5.32 -5.07 6.07
CA ALA A 16 4.24 -4.10 5.90
C ALA A 16 2.92 -4.76 5.44
N ALA A 17 3.00 -5.74 4.56
CA ALA A 17 1.84 -6.44 4.03
C ALA A 17 1.14 -7.29 5.11
N VAL A 18 1.89 -7.97 5.98
CA VAL A 18 1.30 -8.73 7.11
C VAL A 18 0.60 -7.80 8.10
N LEU A 19 1.15 -6.62 8.38
CA LEU A 19 0.46 -5.61 9.19
C LEU A 19 -0.87 -5.17 8.54
N GLY A 20 -0.88 -4.98 7.21
CA GLY A 20 -2.10 -4.71 6.45
C GLY A 20 -3.13 -5.85 6.53
N LEU A 21 -2.69 -7.11 6.43
CA LEU A 21 -3.56 -8.27 6.59
C LEU A 21 -4.18 -8.32 7.99
N ARG A 22 -3.41 -8.00 9.04
CA ARG A 22 -3.94 -7.91 10.42
C ARG A 22 -5.00 -6.81 10.54
N ALA A 23 -4.78 -5.67 9.91
CA ALA A 23 -5.78 -4.60 9.87
C ALA A 23 -7.08 -5.03 9.17
N LEU A 24 -6.99 -5.83 8.10
CA LEU A 24 -8.17 -6.41 7.45
C LEU A 24 -8.87 -7.41 8.37
N ASP A 25 -8.12 -8.34 8.97
CA ASP A 25 -8.67 -9.37 9.84
C ASP A 25 -9.38 -8.78 11.07
N ALA A 26 -8.83 -7.72 11.66
CA ALA A 26 -9.43 -7.00 12.79
C ALA A 26 -10.76 -6.31 12.46
N ARG A 27 -11.06 -6.07 11.18
CA ARG A 27 -12.33 -5.49 10.71
C ARG A 27 -13.39 -6.53 10.39
N GLU A 28 -13.00 -7.78 10.21
CA GLU A 28 -13.93 -8.85 9.87
C GLU A 28 -14.71 -9.29 11.13
N THR A 29 -16.01 -9.55 10.96
CA THR A 29 -16.85 -10.10 12.05
C THR A 29 -16.37 -11.47 12.49
N THR A 30 -15.71 -12.20 11.60
CA THR A 30 -15.11 -13.52 11.87
C THR A 30 -13.70 -13.54 11.29
N PRO A 31 -12.67 -13.16 12.08
CA PRO A 31 -11.29 -13.20 11.66
C PRO A 31 -10.91 -14.60 11.14
N ARG A 32 -10.15 -14.65 10.05
CA ARG A 32 -9.85 -15.90 9.33
C ARG A 32 -8.41 -16.06 8.90
N ARG A 33 -7.58 -15.02 9.04
CA ARG A 33 -6.19 -15.02 8.57
C ARG A 33 -5.22 -15.36 9.70
N PHE A 34 -5.49 -14.86 10.90
CA PHE A 34 -4.65 -15.03 12.09
C PHE A 34 -5.38 -15.74 13.24
N GLY A 35 -4.62 -16.12 14.26
CA GLY A 35 -5.13 -16.82 15.44
C GLY A 35 -5.16 -18.35 15.33
N ALA A 36 -5.54 -18.99 16.44
CA ALA A 36 -5.47 -20.45 16.59
C ALA A 36 -6.35 -21.20 15.58
N ASP A 37 -7.53 -20.68 15.26
CA ASP A 37 -8.43 -21.32 14.28
C ASP A 37 -7.85 -21.28 12.86
N ALA A 38 -7.24 -20.15 12.48
CA ALA A 38 -6.58 -20.02 11.18
C ALA A 38 -5.35 -20.95 11.10
N GLU A 39 -4.60 -21.08 12.21
CA GLU A 39 -3.48 -22.02 12.30
C GLU A 39 -3.92 -23.49 12.17
N ALA A 40 -5.02 -23.86 12.84
CA ALA A 40 -5.57 -25.21 12.76
C ALA A 40 -6.04 -25.54 11.33
N ARG A 41 -6.75 -24.61 10.67
CA ARG A 41 -7.15 -24.76 9.27
C ARG A 41 -5.96 -24.86 8.34
N TRP A 42 -4.93 -24.02 8.54
CA TRP A 42 -3.70 -24.07 7.76
C TRP A 42 -3.01 -25.42 7.91
N THR A 43 -2.86 -25.93 9.14
CA THR A 43 -2.23 -27.23 9.41
C THR A 43 -2.93 -28.38 8.69
N GLN A 44 -4.26 -28.33 8.58
CA GLN A 44 -5.04 -29.33 7.83
C GLN A 44 -4.89 -29.20 6.31
N PHE A 45 -4.69 -27.98 5.81
CA PHE A 45 -4.61 -27.66 4.37
C PHE A 45 -3.19 -27.79 3.79
N ALA A 46 -2.16 -27.40 4.53
CA ALA A 46 -0.84 -27.06 4.01
C ALA A 46 -0.20 -28.17 3.18
N GLY A 47 -0.35 -29.43 3.59
CA GLY A 47 0.34 -30.54 2.93
C GLY A 47 1.85 -30.32 2.93
N ALA A 48 2.43 -30.06 1.75
CA ALA A 48 3.85 -29.75 1.56
C ALA A 48 4.19 -28.24 1.62
N LEU A 49 3.19 -27.36 1.74
CA LEU A 49 3.36 -25.91 1.74
C LEU A 49 3.93 -25.40 3.06
N GLY A 50 4.81 -24.41 2.94
CA GLY A 50 5.48 -23.73 4.05
C GLY A 50 4.70 -22.52 4.60
N ALA A 51 5.27 -21.89 5.62
CA ALA A 51 4.72 -20.65 6.17
C ALA A 51 4.83 -19.47 5.19
N GLY A 52 5.86 -19.46 4.34
CA GLY A 52 5.99 -18.49 3.25
C GLY A 52 4.82 -18.59 2.29
N ASP A 53 4.50 -19.81 1.84
CA ASP A 53 3.37 -20.09 0.94
C ASP A 53 2.03 -19.63 1.54
N ARG A 54 1.84 -19.81 2.86
CA ARG A 54 0.65 -19.32 3.54
C ARG A 54 0.50 -17.80 3.39
N ILE A 55 1.55 -17.04 3.68
CA ILE A 55 1.49 -15.57 3.57
C ILE A 55 1.22 -15.20 2.10
N ASP A 56 1.92 -15.84 1.18
CA ASP A 56 1.77 -15.68 -0.26
C ASP A 56 0.33 -15.87 -0.77
N ILE A 57 -0.37 -16.90 -0.27
CA ILE A 57 -1.78 -17.15 -0.58
C ILE A 57 -2.67 -16.04 -0.01
N LEU A 58 -2.45 -15.63 1.24
CA LEU A 58 -3.23 -14.56 1.87
C LEU A 58 -3.03 -13.20 1.16
N LEU A 59 -1.82 -12.92 0.71
CA LEU A 59 -1.49 -11.72 -0.04
C LEU A 59 -2.13 -11.73 -1.43
N ARG A 60 -2.15 -12.88 -2.12
CA ARG A 60 -2.84 -13.04 -3.40
C ARG A 60 -4.34 -12.76 -3.28
N ASP A 61 -5.00 -13.32 -2.27
CA ASP A 61 -6.43 -13.04 -1.97
C ASP A 61 -6.67 -11.55 -1.75
N ALA A 62 -5.84 -10.91 -0.92
CA ALA A 62 -6.01 -9.49 -0.58
C ALA A 62 -5.64 -8.54 -1.73
N ALA A 63 -4.69 -8.93 -2.59
CA ALA A 63 -4.21 -8.12 -3.71
C ALA A 63 -5.32 -7.84 -4.75
N GLY A 64 -6.24 -8.80 -4.98
CA GLY A 64 -7.34 -8.60 -5.93
C GLY A 64 -8.24 -7.39 -5.60
N THR A 65 -8.31 -6.98 -4.33
CA THR A 65 -9.07 -5.79 -3.90
C THR A 65 -8.18 -4.56 -3.68
N TRP A 66 -7.01 -4.76 -3.06
CA TRP A 66 -6.20 -3.66 -2.53
C TRP A 66 -4.93 -3.37 -3.34
N GLY A 67 -4.70 -4.11 -4.43
CA GLY A 67 -3.61 -3.90 -5.38
C GLY A 67 -2.25 -3.83 -4.69
N ALA A 68 -1.52 -2.74 -4.95
CA ALA A 68 -0.20 -2.46 -4.39
C ALA A 68 -0.07 -2.61 -2.85
N ALA A 69 -1.14 -2.62 -2.05
CA ALA A 69 -1.02 -2.96 -0.63
C ALA A 69 -0.42 -4.37 -0.41
N PHE A 70 -0.75 -5.33 -1.30
CA PHE A 70 -0.42 -6.75 -1.17
C PHE A 70 0.12 -7.38 -2.47
N SER A 71 0.17 -6.64 -3.58
CA SER A 71 0.75 -7.08 -4.85
C SER A 71 2.17 -6.55 -5.02
N PRO A 72 3.18 -7.43 -5.00
CA PRO A 72 4.52 -7.11 -5.47
C PRO A 72 4.57 -6.59 -6.91
N SER A 73 3.80 -7.17 -7.84
CA SER A 73 3.84 -6.78 -9.25
C SER A 73 3.43 -5.32 -9.44
N GLU A 74 2.35 -4.87 -8.79
CA GLU A 74 1.95 -3.46 -8.78
C GLU A 74 2.97 -2.58 -8.03
N CYS A 75 3.47 -3.04 -6.88
CA CYS A 75 4.43 -2.31 -6.07
C CYS A 75 5.77 -2.09 -6.76
N PHE A 76 6.32 -3.09 -7.43
CA PHE A 76 7.66 -3.04 -8.02
C PHE A 76 7.62 -2.78 -9.53
N GLY A 77 6.45 -2.89 -10.16
CA GLY A 77 6.27 -2.63 -11.59
C GLY A 77 6.81 -3.72 -12.47
N PHE A 78 6.48 -4.97 -12.15
CA PHE A 78 6.83 -6.08 -13.01
C PHE A 78 6.05 -5.97 -14.32
N PHE A 79 6.78 -6.04 -15.44
CA PHE A 79 6.21 -5.92 -16.77
C PHE A 79 5.72 -7.28 -17.27
N GLY A 80 4.65 -7.29 -18.05
CA GLY A 80 4.15 -8.49 -18.73
C GLY A 80 3.50 -9.52 -17.81
N VAL A 81 3.08 -9.09 -16.62
CA VAL A 81 2.32 -9.92 -15.67
C VAL A 81 0.83 -9.77 -15.95
N ALA A 82 0.08 -10.87 -15.88
CA ALA A 82 -1.37 -10.83 -16.02
C ALA A 82 -2.02 -10.03 -14.89
N ASP A 83 -3.17 -9.40 -15.15
CA ASP A 83 -3.86 -8.53 -14.18
C ASP A 83 -4.25 -9.26 -12.88
N ASP A 84 -4.41 -10.59 -12.93
CA ASP A 84 -4.75 -11.46 -11.81
C ASP A 84 -3.54 -12.16 -11.16
N GLU A 85 -2.32 -11.90 -11.63
CA GLU A 85 -1.08 -12.44 -11.07
C GLU A 85 -0.34 -11.36 -10.25
N PRO A 86 -0.50 -11.32 -8.92
CA PRO A 86 -0.01 -10.21 -8.12
C PRO A 86 1.49 -10.27 -7.82
N PHE A 87 2.18 -11.39 -8.07
CA PHE A 87 3.57 -11.60 -7.64
C PHE A 87 4.53 -11.57 -8.82
N GLY A 88 4.13 -12.14 -9.97
CA GLY A 88 4.99 -12.22 -11.15
C GLY A 88 6.12 -13.27 -11.00
N PRO A 89 6.75 -13.66 -12.12
CA PRO A 89 7.66 -14.82 -12.15
C PRO A 89 8.95 -14.62 -11.36
N ASP A 90 9.39 -13.39 -11.18
CA ASP A 90 10.67 -13.05 -10.54
C ASP A 90 10.55 -12.86 -9.02
N TRP A 91 9.36 -13.02 -8.45
CA TRP A 91 9.17 -12.85 -7.01
C TRP A 91 9.60 -14.08 -6.23
N GLY A 92 10.83 -14.05 -5.70
CA GLY A 92 11.44 -15.19 -4.99
C GLY A 92 10.92 -15.49 -3.58
N GLY A 93 9.74 -15.01 -3.20
CA GLY A 93 9.10 -15.32 -1.90
C GLY A 93 9.82 -14.79 -0.66
N ILE A 94 9.36 -15.25 0.52
CA ILE A 94 9.98 -15.10 1.84
C ILE A 94 10.38 -16.47 2.40
N ASP A 95 11.45 -16.53 3.19
CA ASP A 95 11.83 -17.78 3.86
C ASP A 95 10.86 -18.17 4.98
N ASP A 96 10.68 -19.46 5.19
CA ASP A 96 9.73 -20.00 6.17
C ASP A 96 10.00 -19.57 7.61
N HIS A 97 11.25 -19.34 7.97
CA HIS A 97 11.58 -18.92 9.33
C HIS A 97 11.18 -17.46 9.57
N ALA A 98 11.43 -16.57 8.61
CA ALA A 98 10.93 -15.20 8.65
C ALA A 98 9.40 -15.15 8.58
N ALA A 99 8.77 -15.96 7.73
CA ALA A 99 7.31 -16.05 7.65
C ALA A 99 6.68 -16.48 8.98
N LYS A 100 7.23 -17.52 9.64
CA LYS A 100 6.77 -17.95 10.97
C LYS A 100 6.85 -16.84 12.00
N ARG A 101 7.93 -16.04 11.99
CA ARG A 101 8.06 -14.89 12.90
C ARG A 101 6.96 -13.86 12.66
N LEU A 102 6.73 -13.48 11.39
CA LEU A 102 5.68 -12.52 11.04
C LEU A 102 4.27 -13.00 11.44
N LEU A 103 3.98 -14.29 11.27
CA LEU A 103 2.69 -14.88 11.68
C LEU A 103 2.54 -14.94 13.20
N ALA A 104 3.62 -15.23 13.93
CA ALA A 104 3.63 -15.34 15.39
C ALA A 104 3.67 -14.00 16.12
N GLU A 105 3.97 -12.89 15.44
CA GLU A 105 3.91 -11.56 16.04
C GLU A 105 2.54 -11.30 16.66
N PRO A 106 2.50 -10.79 17.90
CA PRO A 106 1.25 -10.54 18.60
C PRO A 106 0.41 -9.50 17.84
N ASP A 107 -0.91 -9.62 17.93
CA ASP A 107 -1.85 -8.67 17.35
C ASP A 107 -1.75 -7.31 18.07
N ALA A 108 -0.81 -6.49 17.60
CA ALA A 108 -0.78 -5.07 17.89
C ALA A 108 -1.62 -4.33 16.84
N PRO A 109 -2.32 -3.24 17.20
CA PRO A 109 -3.01 -2.41 16.22
C PRO A 109 -2.03 -1.96 15.13
N ALA A 110 -2.30 -2.35 13.89
CA ALA A 110 -1.57 -1.83 12.75
C ALA A 110 -1.90 -0.35 12.59
N THR A 111 -0.92 0.53 12.81
CA THR A 111 -1.06 1.95 12.54
C THR A 111 -0.24 2.34 11.32
N LEU A 112 -0.64 3.42 10.64
CA LEU A 112 0.06 3.87 9.45
C LEU A 112 1.48 4.34 9.77
N GLU A 113 1.71 4.89 10.97
CA GLU A 113 3.03 5.29 11.45
C GLU A 113 3.95 4.09 11.66
N HIS A 114 3.43 2.99 12.22
CA HIS A 114 4.21 1.77 12.40
C HIS A 114 4.62 1.19 11.05
N ILE A 115 3.68 1.10 10.09
CA ILE A 115 3.97 0.65 8.73
C ILE A 115 5.01 1.57 8.07
N ALA A 116 4.81 2.89 8.14
CA ALA A 116 5.72 3.87 7.56
C ALA A 116 7.13 3.74 8.16
N TYR A 117 7.25 3.55 9.48
CA TYR A 117 8.52 3.32 10.15
C TYR A 117 9.22 2.05 9.64
N GLY A 118 8.48 0.93 9.51
CA GLY A 118 9.01 -0.32 8.95
C GLY A 118 9.49 -0.19 7.50
N LEU A 119 8.88 0.72 6.73
CA LEU A 119 9.29 1.08 5.37
C LEU A 119 10.40 2.14 5.31
N GLY A 120 10.97 2.52 6.46
CA GLY A 120 12.08 3.47 6.56
C GLY A 120 11.68 4.96 6.48
N VAL A 121 10.39 5.26 6.63
CA VAL A 121 9.88 6.64 6.62
C VAL A 121 10.13 7.28 7.97
N LYS A 122 10.85 8.41 7.97
CA LYS A 122 10.94 9.28 9.14
C LYS A 122 9.73 10.20 9.13
N ALA A 123 8.65 9.78 9.78
CA ALA A 123 7.42 10.56 9.82
C ALA A 123 7.65 11.94 10.45
N ALA A 124 7.69 12.97 9.61
CA ALA A 124 7.50 14.36 10.00
C ALA A 124 6.05 14.78 9.66
N GLY A 125 5.50 15.79 10.32
CA GLY A 125 4.24 16.38 9.84
C GLY A 125 4.51 17.23 8.60
N VAL A 126 3.71 17.09 7.54
CA VAL A 126 3.65 18.12 6.48
C VAL A 126 2.30 18.84 6.50
N PRO A 127 2.25 20.13 6.13
CA PRO A 127 0.99 20.84 6.04
C PRO A 127 0.05 20.18 5.03
N VAL A 128 -1.20 19.95 5.45
CA VAL A 128 -2.29 19.49 4.59
C VAL A 128 -3.27 20.65 4.42
N PRO A 129 -3.67 21.01 3.19
CA PRO A 129 -4.64 22.08 2.98
C PRO A 129 -6.00 21.69 3.56
N PRO A 130 -6.91 22.65 3.82
CA PRO A 130 -8.29 22.33 4.21
C PRO A 130 -8.97 21.43 3.17
N ILE A 131 -9.57 20.33 3.62
CA ILE A 131 -10.20 19.32 2.75
C ILE A 131 -11.71 19.32 2.96
N THR A 132 -12.45 19.45 1.88
CA THR A 132 -13.90 19.19 1.81
C THR A 132 -14.16 17.87 1.08
N PRO A 133 -15.36 17.29 1.16
CA PRO A 133 -15.69 16.06 0.41
C PRO A 133 -15.54 16.16 -1.12
N SER A 134 -15.51 17.37 -1.68
CA SER A 134 -15.29 17.59 -3.12
C SER A 134 -13.83 17.77 -3.50
N THR A 135 -12.93 17.94 -2.53
CA THR A 135 -11.51 18.21 -2.78
C THR A 135 -10.81 16.97 -3.33
N LYS A 136 -10.09 17.10 -4.44
CA LYS A 136 -9.23 16.08 -5.03
C LYS A 136 -7.77 16.45 -4.81
N LEU A 137 -7.00 15.54 -4.22
CA LEU A 137 -5.60 15.74 -3.85
C LEU A 137 -4.69 14.86 -4.69
N VAL A 138 -3.57 15.43 -5.11
CA VAL A 138 -2.40 14.67 -5.55
C VAL A 138 -1.35 14.67 -4.45
N VAL A 139 -0.86 13.49 -4.11
CA VAL A 139 0.06 13.29 -3.00
C VAL A 139 1.35 12.66 -3.51
N ALA A 140 2.49 13.27 -3.18
CA ALA A 140 3.81 12.72 -3.49
C ALA A 140 4.68 12.82 -2.25
N GLY A 141 5.10 11.69 -1.70
CA GLY A 141 5.72 11.70 -0.38
C GLY A 141 5.24 10.59 0.52
N ALA A 142 6.12 9.78 1.13
CA ALA A 142 5.68 8.88 2.19
C ALA A 142 5.17 9.67 3.40
N THR A 143 5.89 10.73 3.75
CA THR A 143 5.47 11.66 4.81
C THR A 143 4.16 12.39 4.47
N ALA A 144 3.96 12.76 3.20
CA ALA A 144 2.71 13.34 2.72
C ALA A 144 1.54 12.34 2.78
N ILE A 145 1.75 11.09 2.34
CA ILE A 145 0.76 10.00 2.43
C ILE A 145 0.30 9.84 3.88
N VAL A 146 1.23 9.75 4.84
CA VAL A 146 0.90 9.61 6.27
C VAL A 146 0.11 10.82 6.77
N SER A 147 0.52 12.04 6.42
CA SER A 147 -0.13 13.27 6.89
C SER A 147 -1.56 13.41 6.35
N VAL A 148 -1.77 13.12 5.06
CA VAL A 148 -3.12 13.14 4.46
C VAL A 148 -3.98 12.04 5.06
N ALA A 149 -3.46 10.83 5.22
CA ALA A 149 -4.23 9.72 5.78
C ALA A 149 -4.71 10.01 7.22
N LYS A 150 -3.91 10.71 8.04
CA LYS A 150 -4.37 11.17 9.37
C LYS A 150 -5.61 12.04 9.29
N VAL A 151 -5.62 13.03 8.39
CA VAL A 151 -6.79 13.91 8.19
C VAL A 151 -8.03 13.12 7.75
N PHE A 152 -7.85 12.12 6.89
CA PHE A 152 -8.95 11.24 6.46
C PHE A 152 -9.44 10.32 7.57
N ALA A 153 -8.55 9.86 8.46
CA ALA A 153 -8.93 9.04 9.62
C ALA A 153 -9.79 9.82 10.62
N GLU A 154 -9.54 11.11 10.76
CA GLU A 154 -10.26 12.00 11.68
C GLU A 154 -11.63 12.45 11.14
N ASN A 155 -11.85 12.38 9.82
CA ASN A 155 -13.08 12.87 9.18
C ASN A 155 -13.75 11.83 8.27
N ARG A 156 -14.79 11.18 8.82
CA ARG A 156 -15.58 10.14 8.12
C ARG A 156 -16.36 10.65 6.89
N ALA A 157 -16.48 11.96 6.69
CA ALA A 157 -17.12 12.51 5.49
C ALA A 157 -16.18 12.48 4.26
N LEU A 158 -14.89 12.23 4.47
CA LEU A 158 -13.90 12.15 3.40
C LEU A 158 -13.79 10.71 2.87
N SER A 159 -13.51 10.59 1.58
CA SER A 159 -13.36 9.31 0.87
C SER A 159 -11.98 9.23 0.24
N TRP A 160 -11.09 8.40 0.82
CA TRP A 160 -9.71 8.26 0.34
C TRP A 160 -9.65 7.88 -1.15
N THR A 161 -10.43 6.87 -1.55
CA THR A 161 -10.44 6.37 -2.94
C THR A 161 -10.97 7.37 -3.94
N ASP A 162 -11.91 8.22 -3.54
CA ASP A 162 -12.49 9.20 -4.45
C ASP A 162 -11.63 10.45 -4.50
N GLN A 163 -10.93 10.80 -3.42
CA GLN A 163 -10.31 12.10 -3.25
C GLN A 163 -8.79 12.11 -3.38
N VAL A 164 -8.12 10.96 -3.29
CA VAL A 164 -6.65 10.91 -3.24
C VAL A 164 -6.10 10.08 -4.39
N VAL A 165 -5.19 10.69 -5.14
CA VAL A 165 -4.25 10.00 -6.03
C VAL A 165 -2.84 10.17 -5.51
N VAL A 166 -2.07 9.08 -5.50
CA VAL A 166 -0.67 9.10 -5.08
C VAL A 166 0.23 8.97 -6.30
N VAL A 167 1.18 9.90 -6.42
CA VAL A 167 2.28 9.83 -7.39
C VAL A 167 3.51 9.28 -6.68
N ALA A 168 3.97 8.10 -7.09
CA ALA A 168 5.10 7.43 -6.45
C ALA A 168 5.88 6.55 -7.43
N ASP A 169 7.21 6.71 -7.43
CA ASP A 169 8.11 5.84 -8.18
C ASP A 169 8.69 4.70 -7.33
N LYS A 170 9.03 4.95 -6.06
CA LYS A 170 9.49 3.93 -5.11
C LYS A 170 8.38 2.95 -4.78
N ALA A 171 8.74 1.67 -4.74
CA ALA A 171 7.84 0.57 -4.40
C ALA A 171 7.26 0.69 -2.99
N ALA A 172 8.09 1.01 -1.99
CA ALA A 172 7.65 1.19 -0.61
C ALA A 172 6.54 2.25 -0.47
N TRP A 173 6.55 3.26 -1.33
CA TRP A 173 5.61 4.39 -1.27
C TRP A 173 4.27 4.02 -1.90
N ARG A 174 4.33 3.26 -2.99
CA ARG A 174 3.14 2.61 -3.57
C ARG A 174 2.49 1.66 -2.57
N GLN A 175 3.29 0.85 -1.88
CA GLN A 175 2.76 -0.04 -0.84
C GLN A 175 2.12 0.74 0.31
N LEU A 176 2.82 1.75 0.84
CA LEU A 176 2.31 2.59 1.92
C LEU A 176 0.98 3.26 1.55
N ALA A 177 0.87 3.77 0.31
CA ALA A 177 -0.36 4.33 -0.21
C ALA A 177 -1.49 3.31 -0.30
N GLY A 178 -1.22 2.08 -0.74
CA GLY A 178 -2.20 0.99 -0.72
C GLY A 178 -2.65 0.64 0.71
N LEU A 179 -1.70 0.54 1.64
CA LEU A 179 -1.97 0.23 3.05
C LEU A 179 -2.73 1.37 3.77
N ALA A 180 -2.55 2.62 3.36
CA ALA A 180 -3.38 3.73 3.85
C ALA A 180 -4.87 3.50 3.54
N ALA A 181 -5.22 3.06 2.33
CA ALA A 181 -6.61 2.73 1.99
C ALA A 181 -7.17 1.59 2.84
N VAL A 182 -6.35 0.55 3.10
CA VAL A 182 -6.71 -0.58 3.95
C VAL A 182 -7.04 -0.11 5.37
N LEU A 183 -6.16 0.69 5.96
CA LEU A 183 -6.28 1.20 7.34
C LEU A 183 -7.42 2.20 7.51
N LEU A 184 -7.68 3.03 6.50
CA LEU A 184 -8.80 3.98 6.49
C LEU A 184 -10.16 3.31 6.27
N GLY A 185 -10.19 2.02 5.97
CA GLY A 185 -11.43 1.32 5.66
C GLY A 185 -12.07 1.79 4.36
N ALA A 186 -11.25 2.16 3.37
CA ALA A 186 -11.71 2.76 2.14
C ALA A 186 -12.55 1.82 1.25
N ARG A 187 -13.17 2.42 0.21
CA ARG A 187 -13.91 1.79 -0.90
C ARG A 187 -13.22 0.60 -1.57
N GLY A 188 -11.91 0.70 -1.67
CA GLY A 188 -11.06 -0.10 -2.55
C GLY A 188 -9.64 0.47 -2.55
N ARG A 189 -8.84 0.05 -3.54
CA ARG A 189 -7.42 0.43 -3.65
C ARG A 189 -7.20 1.92 -3.92
N THR A 190 -6.06 2.42 -3.44
CA THR A 190 -5.55 3.76 -3.78
C THR A 190 -5.25 3.87 -5.27
N VAL A 191 -5.62 4.99 -5.88
CA VAL A 191 -5.18 5.30 -7.24
C VAL A 191 -3.71 5.69 -7.21
N LEU A 192 -2.90 4.96 -7.99
CA LEU A 192 -1.46 5.13 -8.10
C LEU A 192 -1.06 5.56 -9.50
N VAL A 193 -0.21 6.58 -9.60
CA VAL A 193 0.35 7.06 -10.86
C VAL A 193 1.87 7.13 -10.76
N ARG A 194 2.56 6.71 -11.82
CA ARG A 194 4.02 6.85 -11.94
C ARG A 194 4.35 8.15 -12.68
N PRO A 195 5.41 8.88 -12.29
CA PRO A 195 5.87 10.04 -13.04
C PRO A 195 6.46 9.59 -14.38
N SER A 196 5.65 9.63 -15.43
CA SER A 196 6.01 9.17 -16.78
C SER A 196 5.26 10.00 -17.83
N GLU A 197 5.63 9.88 -19.11
CA GLU A 197 4.99 10.63 -20.20
C GLU A 197 3.46 10.41 -20.30
N GLY A 198 2.95 9.27 -19.81
CA GLY A 198 1.52 8.93 -19.79
C GLY A 198 0.76 9.39 -18.53
N ALA A 199 1.41 10.04 -17.56
CA ALA A 199 0.81 10.30 -16.25
C ALA A 199 -0.45 11.17 -16.30
N ASP A 200 -0.46 12.22 -17.12
CA ASP A 200 -1.62 13.11 -17.31
C ASP A 200 -2.85 12.36 -17.88
N SER A 201 -2.62 11.35 -18.72
CA SER A 201 -3.68 10.50 -19.27
C SER A 201 -4.16 9.47 -18.24
N ALA A 202 -3.25 8.89 -17.46
CA ALA A 202 -3.59 7.97 -16.38
C ALA A 202 -4.43 8.63 -15.28
N LEU A 203 -4.07 9.86 -14.88
CA LEU A 203 -4.85 10.66 -13.93
C LEU A 203 -6.28 10.88 -14.42
N ARG A 204 -6.45 11.30 -15.67
CA ARG A 204 -7.76 11.51 -16.29
C ARG A 204 -8.58 10.22 -16.36
N ALA A 205 -7.96 9.12 -16.80
CA ALA A 205 -8.63 7.81 -16.87
C ALA A 205 -9.09 7.31 -15.50
N ALA A 206 -8.35 7.65 -14.43
CA ALA A 206 -8.71 7.32 -13.06
C ALA A 206 -9.71 8.31 -12.42
N GLY A 207 -10.25 9.28 -13.18
CA GLY A 207 -11.23 10.26 -12.66
C GLY A 207 -10.62 11.48 -11.98
N PHE A 208 -9.30 11.65 -12.03
CA PHE A 208 -8.56 12.78 -11.46
C PHE A 208 -8.17 13.79 -12.56
N ALA A 209 -9.14 14.21 -13.36
CA ALA A 209 -8.93 15.20 -14.43
C ALA A 209 -8.66 16.61 -13.88
N HIS A 210 -9.21 16.92 -12.71
CA HIS A 210 -9.01 18.16 -11.98
C HIS A 210 -8.61 17.82 -10.55
N LEU A 211 -7.46 18.35 -10.13
CA LEU A 211 -6.91 18.20 -8.79
C LEU A 211 -6.86 19.58 -8.16
N ASP A 212 -7.38 19.71 -6.94
CA ASP A 212 -7.52 20.99 -6.27
C ASP A 212 -6.22 21.41 -5.57
N ALA A 213 -5.45 20.45 -5.06
CA ALA A 213 -4.20 20.75 -4.37
C ALA A 213 -3.18 19.61 -4.44
N ALA A 214 -1.90 19.98 -4.32
CA ALA A 214 -0.79 19.06 -4.14
C ALA A 214 -0.34 19.02 -2.68
N VAL A 215 -0.15 17.83 -2.13
CA VAL A 215 0.54 17.61 -0.85
C VAL A 215 1.84 16.89 -1.13
N VAL A 216 2.96 17.62 -1.04
CA VAL A 216 4.28 17.11 -1.39
C VAL A 216 5.20 17.19 -0.19
N SER A 217 5.84 16.09 0.18
CA SER A 217 6.79 16.06 1.30
C SER A 217 8.25 16.02 0.84
N PRO A 218 9.21 16.39 1.71
CA PRO A 218 10.63 16.50 1.33
C PRO A 218 11.29 15.19 0.90
N ASP A 219 10.77 14.05 1.36
CA ASP A 219 11.25 12.72 1.01
C ASP A 219 10.86 12.30 -0.43
N ALA A 220 10.01 13.07 -1.11
CA ALA A 220 9.49 12.74 -2.43
C ALA A 220 10.57 12.70 -3.49
N GLU A 221 10.47 11.72 -4.39
CA GLU A 221 11.34 11.63 -5.55
C GLU A 221 11.14 12.87 -6.42
N PRO A 222 12.22 13.46 -6.98
CA PRO A 222 12.13 14.72 -7.71
C PRO A 222 11.04 14.71 -8.80
N GLU A 223 10.99 13.67 -9.62
CA GLU A 223 10.01 13.56 -10.71
C GLU A 223 8.56 13.42 -10.19
N ALA A 224 8.35 12.67 -9.10
CA ALA A 224 7.04 12.54 -8.48
C ALA A 224 6.59 13.87 -7.86
N ALA A 225 7.50 14.57 -7.20
CA ALA A 225 7.27 15.88 -6.59
C ALA A 225 6.97 16.95 -7.66
N GLU A 226 7.72 16.96 -8.76
CA GLU A 226 7.49 17.85 -9.89
C GLU A 226 6.14 17.59 -10.55
N LEU A 227 5.82 16.33 -10.84
CA LEU A 227 4.53 15.97 -11.42
C LEU A 227 3.39 16.39 -10.50
N ALA A 228 3.45 16.05 -9.20
CA ALA A 228 2.41 16.42 -8.23
C ALA A 228 2.20 17.94 -8.17
N ARG A 229 3.28 18.74 -8.15
CA ARG A 229 3.18 20.22 -8.17
C ARG A 229 2.64 20.76 -9.49
N LYS A 230 2.92 20.09 -10.62
CA LYS A 230 2.42 20.47 -11.94
C LYS A 230 0.91 20.27 -12.04
N VAL A 231 0.39 19.16 -11.51
CA VAL A 231 -1.02 18.75 -11.70
C VAL A 231 -1.93 19.15 -10.54
N GLY A 232 -1.41 19.33 -9.34
CA GLY A 232 -2.18 19.86 -8.22
C GLY A 232 -2.50 21.33 -8.47
N GLY A 233 -3.79 21.67 -8.39
CA GLY A 233 -4.31 23.02 -8.59
C GLY A 233 -3.50 24.08 -7.84
N ARG A 234 -3.40 25.26 -8.46
CA ARG A 234 -2.81 26.44 -7.82
C ARG A 234 -3.73 27.02 -6.78
#